data_AF-W4QJX9-F1
#
_entry.id   AF-W4QJX9-F1
#
_cell.length_a   1.000
_cell.length_b   1.000
_cell.length_c   1.000
_cell.angle_alpha   90.00
_cell.angle_beta   90.00
_cell.angle_gamma   90.00
#
_symmetry.space_group_name_H-M   'P 1'
#
loop_
_entity.id
_entity.type
_entity.pdbx_description
1 polymer ?
#
loop_
_entity_poly.entity_id
_entity_poly.type
_entity_poly.pdbx_seq_one_letter_code
_entity_poly.pdbx_strand_id
1 'polypeptide(L)'
;MNSTIVYESGTYTATIWYKHLSGDLPYLFKHSDINIEGGSVVTPFIEGEGWQRVDVTFTIPEGYTSQFYHLRYAQSSPPEHLDGETLIGAIKIIKGTKATTDWTEAPEDLDSNINNIDSRLVSAESSITQNAEAIESRVSITDYTTDQNNIISRLDSAETSITQNADSIESRVTVTQFTDGLARKGNVYRAVARAWNGGGSNRYPTPSGLYDEEGDLIPYEPSGNDRSFILYVMNRSKEEWIFAKRYDVWSSSDEASNLADDLSSYDENYLIVLIACHSPEQNKNTGGLPEQIYRCGGSESVYMSDGWGGSASYILIGIPNMGEGAGLEHFRKARSSDTYGGWLDITFNIKDGTVDFGDSRGYVASNRINVAESLITQNADAIQLRVTEEHFGNVINNLETDINQRAREYRINFPFSSSRDYVILLCRSNLTGASNFAVGTLTGRRVSGHYSSGEVKVVFNNSSDGSRASGYHEAIDVHYTDSWSMVTCTYNGQSYVGLRHNTGNDFGLWNTDCRFYGQIGSSSEMLLPVETSNLTNVQTFNSVGGVSSLFKSRITNYAISQ
;
A
#
# COMPACT_ATOMS: atom_id res chain seq x y z
N MET A 1 5.66 -80.45 37.29
CA MET A 1 5.78 -79.32 36.35
C MET A 1 6.76 -79.74 35.27
N ASN A 2 6.30 -79.95 34.03
CA ASN A 2 7.21 -80.18 32.90
C ASN A 2 7.63 -78.80 32.37
N SER A 3 8.82 -78.32 32.72
CA SER A 3 9.35 -77.11 32.11
C SER A 3 9.92 -77.47 30.74
N THR A 4 9.33 -76.95 29.66
CA THR A 4 9.75 -77.12 28.27
C THR A 4 11.08 -76.41 27.94
N ILE A 5 11.71 -75.79 28.93
CA ILE A 5 12.94 -75.01 28.77
C ILE A 5 14.15 -75.95 28.77
N VAL A 6 14.90 -75.92 27.68
CA VAL A 6 16.14 -76.68 27.47
C VAL A 6 17.32 -75.71 27.55
N TYR A 7 18.29 -76.00 28.41
CA TYR A 7 19.51 -75.21 28.61
C TYR A 7 20.68 -75.84 27.83
N GLU A 8 21.53 -75.01 27.23
CA GLU A 8 22.74 -75.45 26.50
C GLU A 8 23.90 -75.78 27.45
N SER A 9 25.04 -76.22 26.90
CA SER A 9 26.25 -76.49 27.67
C SER A 9 26.72 -75.25 28.45
N GLY A 10 27.09 -75.48 29.71
CA GLY A 10 27.53 -74.45 30.64
C GLY A 10 27.22 -74.78 32.10
N THR A 11 27.78 -73.99 33.01
CA THR A 11 27.44 -74.06 34.43
C THR A 11 26.28 -73.13 34.74
N TYR A 12 25.35 -73.58 35.57
CA TYR A 12 24.15 -72.86 35.98
C TYR A 12 23.95 -72.97 37.50
N THR A 13 23.39 -71.93 38.11
CA THR A 13 22.92 -71.94 39.49
C THR A 13 21.41 -71.73 39.51
N ALA A 14 20.68 -72.67 40.11
CA ALA A 14 19.27 -72.57 40.39
C ALA A 14 19.04 -72.16 41.84
N THR A 15 18.35 -71.03 42.04
CA THR A 15 17.82 -70.62 43.34
C THR A 15 16.37 -71.05 43.45
N ILE A 16 16.05 -71.81 44.50
CA ILE A 16 14.69 -72.30 44.79
C ILE A 16 14.24 -71.70 46.11
N TRP A 17 13.11 -70.99 46.07
CA TRP A 17 12.41 -70.55 47.27
C TRP A 17 11.30 -71.53 47.60
N TYR A 18 11.35 -72.08 48.81
CA TYR A 18 10.44 -73.13 49.25
C TYR A 18 9.99 -72.90 50.68
N LYS A 19 8.85 -73.46 51.06
CA LYS A 19 8.39 -73.50 52.46
C LYS A 19 7.98 -74.92 52.78
N HIS A 20 8.71 -75.56 53.69
CA HIS A 20 8.35 -76.87 54.21
C HIS A 20 7.10 -76.73 55.10
N LEU A 21 6.06 -77.53 54.83
CA LEU A 21 4.83 -77.51 55.61
C LEU A 21 4.74 -78.70 56.56
N SER A 22 5.03 -79.92 56.08
CA SER A 22 5.06 -81.14 56.90
C SER A 22 5.73 -82.31 56.17
N GLY A 23 6.15 -83.34 56.92
CA GLY A 23 6.64 -84.61 56.37
C GLY A 23 8.07 -84.57 55.83
N ASP A 24 8.34 -85.36 54.80
CA ASP A 24 9.67 -85.44 54.18
C ASP A 24 9.91 -84.32 53.17
N LEU A 25 11.14 -83.81 53.13
CA LEU A 25 11.55 -82.80 52.16
C LEU A 25 11.72 -83.39 50.75
N PRO A 26 11.44 -82.62 49.69
CA PRO A 26 11.72 -83.06 48.33
C PRO A 26 13.23 -83.15 48.08
N TYR A 27 13.60 -83.76 46.97
CA TYR A 27 14.96 -83.73 46.41
C TYR A 27 14.91 -83.43 44.92
N LEU A 28 16.06 -83.06 44.36
CA LEU A 28 16.25 -82.87 42.94
C LEU A 28 16.75 -84.18 42.31
N PHE A 29 16.00 -84.68 41.33
CA PHE A 29 16.31 -85.90 40.59
C PHE A 29 16.66 -85.56 39.15
N LYS A 30 17.77 -86.10 38.66
CA LYS A 30 18.18 -85.86 37.27
C LYS A 30 17.21 -86.54 36.28
N HIS A 31 16.91 -85.89 35.16
CA HIS A 31 16.25 -86.56 34.04
C HIS A 31 17.18 -87.65 33.47
N SER A 32 16.62 -88.70 32.85
CA SER A 32 17.38 -89.83 32.30
C SER A 32 18.36 -89.45 31.19
N ASP A 33 18.15 -88.28 30.59
CA ASP A 33 18.86 -87.82 29.38
C ASP A 33 19.94 -86.78 29.73
N ILE A 34 20.36 -86.73 31.00
CA ILE A 34 21.23 -85.71 31.56
C ILE A 34 22.61 -86.28 31.92
N ASN A 35 23.66 -85.72 31.30
CA ASN A 35 25.03 -85.80 31.80
C ASN A 35 25.31 -84.53 32.62
N ILE A 36 25.23 -84.57 33.95
CA ILE A 36 25.67 -83.48 34.84
C ILE A 36 26.69 -84.08 35.81
N GLU A 37 27.74 -83.33 36.16
CA GLU A 37 28.67 -83.72 37.23
C GLU A 37 27.98 -83.62 38.62
N GLY A 38 27.90 -84.74 39.34
CA GLY A 38 27.18 -84.87 40.61
C GLY A 38 26.23 -86.07 40.61
N GLY A 39 25.98 -86.68 41.77
CA GLY A 39 25.19 -87.91 41.89
C GLY A 39 23.77 -87.82 41.27
N SER A 40 23.11 -88.97 41.05
CA SER A 40 21.77 -89.04 40.45
C SER A 40 20.66 -88.30 41.23
N VAL A 41 20.94 -87.94 42.48
CA VAL A 41 20.04 -87.31 43.44
C VAL A 41 20.81 -86.22 44.16
N VAL A 42 20.21 -85.03 44.28
CA VAL A 42 20.70 -83.95 45.12
C VAL A 42 19.61 -83.64 46.14
N THR A 43 19.94 -83.58 47.43
CA THR A 43 19.00 -83.27 48.53
C THR A 43 19.29 -81.88 49.10
N PRO A 44 18.99 -80.79 48.35
CA PRO A 44 19.40 -79.44 48.74
C PRO A 44 18.46 -78.83 49.80
N PHE A 45 17.27 -79.39 49.97
CA PHE A 45 16.26 -78.87 50.89
C PHE A 45 16.61 -79.28 52.33
N ILE A 46 16.46 -78.34 53.26
CA ILE A 46 16.76 -78.50 54.69
C ILE A 46 15.54 -77.99 55.46
N GLU A 47 15.16 -78.65 56.55
CA GLU A 47 14.01 -78.25 57.35
C GLU A 47 14.25 -76.86 57.99
N GLY A 48 13.21 -76.03 58.02
CA GLY A 48 13.25 -74.74 58.71
C GLY A 48 11.91 -74.01 58.71
N GLU A 49 11.81 -72.99 59.56
CA GLU A 49 10.60 -72.19 59.68
C GLU A 49 10.44 -71.19 58.53
N GLY A 50 9.23 -71.11 57.96
CA GLY A 50 8.89 -70.09 56.96
C GLY A 50 9.46 -70.35 55.57
N TRP A 51 9.59 -69.27 54.78
CA TRP A 51 10.17 -69.36 53.44
C TRP A 51 11.69 -69.49 53.53
N GLN A 52 12.20 -70.57 52.97
CA GLN A 52 13.61 -70.91 52.86
C GLN A 52 14.08 -70.75 51.41
N ARG A 53 15.39 -70.66 51.26
CA ARG A 53 16.07 -70.54 49.98
C ARG A 53 17.18 -71.58 49.89
N VAL A 54 17.29 -72.24 48.75
CA VAL A 54 18.47 -73.03 48.42
C VAL A 54 19.01 -72.70 47.04
N ASP A 55 20.33 -72.71 46.94
CA ASP A 55 21.07 -72.54 45.69
C ASP A 55 21.73 -73.86 45.29
N VAL A 56 21.45 -74.32 44.07
CA VAL A 56 21.99 -75.56 43.52
C VAL A 56 22.74 -75.24 42.24
N THR A 57 24.03 -75.57 42.21
CA THR A 57 24.85 -75.39 41.02
C THR A 57 24.98 -76.72 40.27
N PHE A 58 24.82 -76.66 38.95
CA PHE A 58 24.94 -77.81 38.07
C PHE A 58 25.62 -77.43 36.76
N THR A 59 26.36 -78.36 36.16
CA THR A 59 27.10 -78.14 34.90
C THR A 59 26.60 -79.08 33.82
N ILE A 60 26.22 -78.52 32.67
CA ILE A 60 25.90 -79.25 31.44
C ILE A 60 27.19 -79.30 30.60
N PRO A 61 27.75 -80.49 30.30
CA PRO A 61 28.96 -80.67 29.51
C PRO A 61 28.84 -80.10 28.10
N GLU A 62 29.99 -79.77 27.52
CA GLU A 62 30.09 -79.27 26.15
C GLU A 62 29.44 -80.23 25.14
N GLY A 63 28.65 -79.69 24.21
CA GLY A 63 27.94 -80.45 23.19
C GLY A 63 26.62 -81.09 23.64
N TYR A 64 26.19 -80.86 24.88
CA TYR A 64 24.92 -81.36 25.41
C TYR A 64 23.95 -80.22 25.74
N THR A 65 22.66 -80.54 25.75
CA THR A 65 21.58 -79.69 26.25
C THR A 65 20.77 -80.45 27.29
N SER A 66 20.19 -79.76 28.28
CA SER A 66 19.44 -80.43 29.35
C SER A 66 18.28 -79.57 29.86
N GLN A 67 17.24 -80.22 30.37
CA GLN A 67 16.23 -79.58 31.22
C GLN A 67 16.73 -79.46 32.67
N PHE A 68 16.02 -78.65 33.47
CA PHE A 68 16.27 -78.58 34.91
C PHE A 68 15.85 -79.88 35.64
N TYR A 69 16.38 -80.10 36.85
CA TYR A 69 16.06 -81.26 37.69
C TYR A 69 14.56 -81.38 37.98
N HIS A 70 14.08 -82.62 38.16
CA HIS A 70 12.74 -82.87 38.70
C HIS A 70 12.76 -82.68 40.20
N LEU A 71 11.79 -81.94 40.75
CA LEU A 71 11.48 -82.04 42.18
C LEU A 71 10.70 -83.33 42.43
N ARG A 72 11.25 -84.23 43.25
CA ARG A 72 10.62 -85.50 43.62
C ARG A 72 10.57 -85.67 45.13
N TYR A 73 9.57 -86.43 45.58
CA TYR A 73 9.53 -87.04 46.90
C TYR A 73 9.98 -88.49 46.79
N ALA A 74 10.49 -89.07 47.88
CA ALA A 74 11.17 -90.36 47.81
C ALA A 74 10.19 -91.46 47.43
N GLN A 75 10.52 -92.18 46.35
CA GLN A 75 9.58 -93.12 45.76
C GLN A 75 9.77 -94.56 46.26
N SER A 76 10.78 -94.91 47.10
CA SER A 76 10.92 -96.19 47.86
C SER A 76 12.32 -96.46 48.50
N SER A 77 12.93 -95.57 49.31
CA SER A 77 13.97 -95.96 50.30
C SER A 77 14.57 -94.78 51.07
N PRO A 78 14.65 -94.84 52.42
CA PRO A 78 14.30 -95.98 53.29
C PRO A 78 12.79 -96.23 53.48
N PRO A 79 12.39 -97.40 54.04
CA PRO A 79 10.98 -97.84 54.16
C PRO A 79 10.07 -96.97 55.05
N GLU A 80 10.57 -95.87 55.61
CA GLU A 80 9.89 -95.03 56.62
C GLU A 80 9.55 -93.62 56.11
N HIS A 81 9.43 -93.44 54.79
CA HIS A 81 9.06 -92.14 54.22
C HIS A 81 7.63 -91.72 54.61
N LEU A 82 7.48 -90.50 55.09
CA LEU A 82 6.21 -89.85 55.36
C LEU A 82 5.76 -89.03 54.13
N ASP A 83 4.44 -88.86 53.94
CA ASP A 83 3.92 -87.91 52.95
C ASP A 83 4.43 -86.50 53.28
N GLY A 84 5.18 -85.91 52.35
CA GLY A 84 5.77 -84.58 52.46
C GLY A 84 4.98 -83.51 51.73
N GLU A 85 4.79 -82.35 52.36
CA GLU A 85 4.17 -81.18 51.78
C GLU A 85 5.15 -79.99 51.80
N THR A 86 5.54 -79.52 50.62
CA THR A 86 6.39 -78.33 50.43
C THR A 86 5.79 -77.41 49.38
N LEU A 87 5.64 -76.13 49.71
CA LEU A 87 5.29 -75.10 48.74
C LEU A 87 6.54 -74.62 48.02
N ILE A 88 6.50 -74.60 46.68
CA ILE A 88 7.52 -73.98 45.84
C ILE A 88 7.01 -72.61 45.41
N GLY A 89 7.68 -71.56 45.85
CA GLY A 89 7.30 -70.17 45.58
C GLY A 89 7.86 -69.68 44.26
N ALA A 90 9.15 -69.92 44.04
CA ALA A 90 9.83 -69.54 42.80
C ALA A 90 11.06 -70.42 42.56
N ILE A 91 11.40 -70.61 41.28
CA ILE A 91 12.65 -71.21 40.82
C ILE A 91 13.28 -70.21 39.84
N LYS A 92 14.49 -69.73 40.13
CA LYS A 92 15.26 -68.83 39.25
C LYS A 92 16.56 -69.53 38.84
N ILE A 93 16.83 -69.64 37.55
CA ILE A 93 18.02 -70.31 37.02
C ILE A 93 18.84 -69.28 36.25
N ILE A 94 20.13 -69.16 36.57
CA ILE A 94 21.07 -68.25 35.89
C ILE A 94 22.30 -69.05 35.43
N LYS A 95 22.83 -68.72 34.26
CA LYS A 95 24.13 -69.24 33.77
C LYS A 95 25.28 -68.63 34.60
N GLY A 96 26.10 -69.47 35.21
CA GLY A 96 27.22 -69.12 36.08
C GLY A 96 27.15 -69.82 37.45
N THR A 97 28.07 -69.45 38.35
CA THR A 97 28.20 -70.01 39.71
C THR A 97 27.69 -69.07 40.82
N LYS A 98 27.13 -67.92 40.45
CA LYS A 98 26.72 -66.88 41.40
C LYS A 98 25.27 -67.07 41.84
N ALA A 99 25.07 -67.19 43.15
CA ALA A 99 23.78 -67.16 43.81
C ALA A 99 22.98 -65.90 43.42
N THR A 100 21.69 -66.04 43.11
CA THR A 100 20.89 -64.94 42.59
C THR A 100 20.58 -63.88 43.67
N THR A 101 20.58 -62.59 43.29
CA THR A 101 19.96 -61.49 44.06
C THR A 101 18.53 -61.25 43.57
N ASP A 102 17.77 -60.41 44.29
CA ASP A 102 16.37 -60.05 44.02
C ASP A 102 16.14 -59.64 42.55
N TRP A 103 14.87 -59.74 42.12
CA TRP A 103 14.43 -59.62 40.72
C TRP A 103 15.05 -58.41 39.98
N THR A 104 15.48 -58.65 38.76
CA THR A 104 15.98 -57.66 37.80
C THR A 104 15.37 -58.01 36.46
N GLU A 105 14.88 -57.01 35.70
CA GLU A 105 14.26 -57.22 34.37
C GLU A 105 15.18 -58.02 33.45
N ALA A 106 14.57 -58.86 32.62
CA ALA A 106 15.31 -59.72 31.71
C ALA A 106 15.93 -58.86 30.59
N PRO A 107 17.18 -59.14 30.15
CA PRO A 107 17.88 -58.31 29.17
C PRO A 107 17.11 -58.07 27.87
N GLU A 108 16.29 -59.04 27.44
CA GLU A 108 15.45 -58.94 26.25
C GLU A 108 14.38 -57.83 26.33
N ASP A 109 13.85 -57.53 27.51
CA ASP A 109 12.86 -56.47 27.71
C ASP A 109 13.51 -55.09 27.57
N LEU A 110 14.76 -54.97 28.02
CA LEU A 110 15.57 -53.76 27.85
C LEU A 110 15.92 -53.54 26.38
N ASP A 111 16.33 -54.60 25.67
CA ASP A 111 16.64 -54.54 24.24
C ASP A 111 15.43 -54.12 23.41
N SER A 112 14.23 -54.64 23.75
CA SER A 112 12.97 -54.25 23.10
C SER A 112 12.67 -52.76 23.25
N ASN A 113 12.82 -52.23 24.47
CA ASN A 113 12.63 -50.81 24.76
C ASN A 113 13.66 -49.93 24.02
N ILE A 114 14.93 -50.35 23.98
CA ILE A 114 16.00 -49.66 23.26
C ILE A 114 15.68 -49.60 21.75
N ASN A 115 15.30 -50.72 21.13
CA ASN A 115 14.96 -50.77 19.71
C ASN A 115 13.76 -49.87 19.35
N ASN A 116 12.78 -49.78 20.25
CA ASN A 116 11.64 -48.87 20.06
C ASN A 116 12.07 -47.40 20.10
N ILE A 117 12.94 -47.05 21.05
CA ILE A 117 13.49 -45.69 21.17
C ILE A 117 14.32 -45.34 19.95
N ASP A 118 15.18 -46.26 19.48
CA ASP A 118 16.02 -46.09 18.30
C ASP A 118 15.18 -45.79 17.05
N SER A 119 14.11 -46.57 16.83
CA SER A 119 13.18 -46.37 15.72
C SER A 119 12.49 -44.99 15.77
N ARG A 120 12.10 -44.53 16.97
CA ARG A 120 11.49 -43.21 17.16
C ARG A 120 12.49 -42.08 16.96
N LEU A 121 13.74 -42.27 17.39
CA LEU A 121 14.81 -41.31 17.21
C LEU A 121 15.12 -41.11 15.73
N VAL A 122 15.33 -42.20 14.99
CA VAL A 122 15.56 -42.16 13.53
C VAL A 122 14.41 -41.44 12.80
N SER A 123 13.17 -41.71 13.20
CA SER A 123 11.99 -41.05 12.61
C SER A 123 11.95 -39.55 12.92
N ALA A 124 12.31 -39.16 14.15
CA ALA A 124 12.37 -37.78 14.57
C ALA A 124 13.50 -37.03 13.86
N GLU A 125 14.69 -37.62 13.77
CA GLU A 125 15.85 -37.09 13.03
C GLU A 125 15.49 -36.84 11.57
N SER A 126 14.90 -37.82 10.89
CA SER A 126 14.45 -37.65 9.50
C SER A 126 13.42 -36.51 9.36
N SER A 127 12.48 -36.39 10.29
CA SER A 127 11.47 -35.32 10.26
C SER A 127 12.09 -33.94 10.51
N ILE A 128 13.08 -33.86 11.40
CA ILE A 128 13.83 -32.63 11.69
C ILE A 128 14.62 -32.19 10.46
N THR A 129 15.34 -33.11 9.80
CA THR A 129 16.10 -32.82 8.58
C THR A 129 15.18 -32.34 7.46
N GLN A 130 14.08 -33.04 7.19
CA GLN A 130 13.13 -32.64 6.15
C GLN A 130 12.47 -31.29 6.45
N ASN A 131 12.14 -31.02 7.71
CA ASN A 131 11.60 -29.72 8.10
C ASN A 131 12.64 -28.61 7.96
N ALA A 132 13.91 -28.87 8.29
CA ALA A 132 15.00 -27.91 8.10
C ALA A 132 15.19 -27.57 6.61
N GLU A 133 15.24 -28.58 5.74
CA GLU A 133 15.30 -28.40 4.28
C GLU A 133 14.07 -27.65 3.73
N ALA A 134 12.87 -27.98 4.22
CA ALA A 134 11.64 -27.31 3.81
C ALA A 134 11.57 -25.86 4.29
N ILE A 135 12.10 -25.55 5.48
CA ILE A 135 12.21 -24.18 6.00
C ILE A 135 13.21 -23.38 5.17
N GLU A 136 14.37 -23.94 4.87
CA GLU A 136 15.38 -23.34 4.00
C GLU A 136 14.85 -23.10 2.58
N SER A 137 14.03 -24.03 2.06
CA SER A 137 13.38 -23.88 0.75
C SER A 137 12.19 -22.90 0.74
N ARG A 138 11.41 -22.79 1.83
CA ARG A 138 10.26 -21.87 1.92
C ARG A 138 10.67 -20.44 2.24
N VAL A 139 11.78 -20.26 2.96
CA VAL A 139 12.47 -18.97 3.11
C VAL A 139 13.50 -18.87 1.98
N SER A 140 13.02 -18.94 0.74
CA SER A 140 13.88 -18.81 -0.43
C SER A 140 14.44 -17.38 -0.44
N ILE A 141 15.67 -17.24 0.06
CA ILE A 141 16.50 -16.05 -0.10
C ILE A 141 16.44 -15.57 -1.55
N THR A 142 16.29 -16.48 -2.52
CA THR A 142 16.12 -16.18 -3.94
C THR A 142 14.89 -15.33 -4.24
N ASP A 143 13.72 -15.62 -3.66
CA ASP A 143 12.50 -14.85 -3.91
C ASP A 143 12.59 -13.46 -3.28
N TYR A 144 13.06 -13.42 -2.02
CA TYR A 144 13.29 -12.15 -1.31
C TYR A 144 14.34 -11.28 -2.02
N THR A 145 15.46 -11.85 -2.46
CA THR A 145 16.50 -11.16 -3.20
C THR A 145 16.02 -10.74 -4.59
N THR A 146 15.18 -11.55 -5.25
CA THR A 146 14.58 -11.19 -6.55
C THR A 146 13.64 -9.99 -6.39
N ASP A 147 12.76 -10.01 -5.40
CA ASP A 147 11.85 -8.91 -5.11
C ASP A 147 12.61 -7.63 -4.72
N GLN A 148 13.65 -7.77 -3.88
CA GLN A 148 14.52 -6.66 -3.50
C GLN A 148 15.21 -6.03 -4.73
N ASN A 149 15.78 -6.84 -5.61
CA ASN A 149 16.44 -6.35 -6.82
C ASN A 149 15.45 -5.66 -7.77
N ASN A 150 14.23 -6.19 -7.90
CA ASN A 150 13.18 -5.56 -8.70
C ASN A 150 12.77 -4.19 -8.13
N ILE A 151 12.68 -4.05 -6.80
CA ILE A 151 12.37 -2.78 -6.14
C ILE A 151 13.50 -1.77 -6.35
N ILE A 152 14.76 -2.18 -6.15
CA ILE A 152 15.94 -1.32 -6.36
C ILE A 152 15.96 -0.81 -7.81
N SER A 153 15.79 -1.70 -8.79
CA SER A 153 15.78 -1.31 -10.20
C SER A 153 14.68 -0.31 -10.55
N ARG A 154 13.48 -0.47 -9.97
CA ARG A 154 12.37 0.48 -10.13
C ARG A 154 12.66 1.83 -9.48
N LEU A 155 13.33 1.83 -8.33
CA LEU A 155 13.70 3.04 -7.61
C LEU A 155 14.76 3.85 -8.38
N ASP A 156 15.82 3.19 -8.86
CA ASP A 156 16.88 3.82 -9.67
C ASP A 156 16.31 4.45 -10.97
N SER A 157 15.35 3.74 -11.59
CA SER A 157 14.66 4.22 -12.80
C SER A 157 13.80 5.45 -12.51
N ALA A 158 13.10 5.44 -11.37
CA ALA A 158 12.28 6.57 -10.93
C ALA A 158 13.15 7.77 -10.58
N GLU A 159 14.24 7.57 -9.84
CA GLU A 159 15.21 8.61 -9.48
C GLU A 159 15.81 9.26 -10.73
N THR A 160 16.25 8.45 -11.70
CA THR A 160 16.75 8.96 -12.99
C THR A 160 15.70 9.80 -13.71
N SER A 161 14.44 9.33 -13.77
CA SER A 161 13.35 10.05 -14.42
C SER A 161 13.03 11.36 -13.71
N ILE A 162 13.08 11.37 -12.38
CA ILE A 162 12.88 12.58 -11.56
C ILE A 162 13.99 13.59 -11.83
N THR A 163 15.25 13.17 -11.82
CA THR A 163 16.39 14.05 -12.12
C THR A 163 16.30 14.61 -13.53
N GLN A 164 16.05 13.76 -14.54
CA GLN A 164 15.90 14.22 -15.93
C GLN A 164 14.74 15.19 -16.12
N ASN A 165 13.62 14.96 -15.43
CA ASN A 165 12.50 15.87 -15.45
C ASN A 165 12.82 17.18 -14.72
N ALA A 166 13.53 17.13 -13.60
CA ALA A 166 13.99 18.31 -12.88
C ALA A 166 14.93 19.16 -13.76
N ASP A 167 15.92 18.54 -14.40
CA ASP A 167 16.84 19.20 -15.33
C ASP A 167 16.09 19.78 -16.54
N SER A 168 15.12 19.03 -17.08
CA SER A 168 14.29 19.51 -18.21
C SER A 168 13.39 20.68 -17.81
N ILE A 169 12.88 20.68 -16.58
CA ILE A 169 12.10 21.79 -16.02
C ILE A 169 13.00 22.99 -15.82
N GLU A 170 14.16 22.82 -15.19
CA GLU A 170 15.15 23.89 -15.00
C GLU A 170 15.60 24.49 -16.33
N SER A 171 15.87 23.65 -17.34
CA SER A 171 16.23 24.10 -18.68
C SER A 171 15.09 24.85 -19.39
N ARG A 172 13.82 24.43 -19.21
CA ARG A 172 12.65 25.12 -19.77
C ARG A 172 12.28 26.38 -19.00
N VAL A 173 12.68 26.46 -17.73
CA VAL A 173 12.52 27.61 -16.83
C VAL A 173 13.82 28.41 -16.75
N THR A 174 14.76 28.26 -17.70
CA THR A 174 15.98 29.07 -17.66
C THR A 174 15.62 30.54 -17.61
N VAL A 175 16.03 31.15 -16.49
CA VAL A 175 16.00 32.57 -16.19
C VAL A 175 16.46 33.38 -17.39
N THR A 176 17.33 32.86 -18.25
CA THR A 176 17.68 33.45 -19.55
C THR A 176 16.48 33.79 -20.43
N GLN A 177 15.49 32.92 -20.64
CA GLN A 177 14.32 33.26 -21.47
C GLN A 177 13.40 34.31 -20.80
N PHE A 178 13.29 34.26 -19.48
CA PHE A 178 12.50 35.20 -18.67
C PHE A 178 13.17 36.57 -18.54
N THR A 179 14.46 36.59 -18.23
CA THR A 179 15.34 37.76 -18.17
C THR A 179 15.56 38.34 -19.56
N ASP A 180 15.68 37.55 -20.62
CA ASP A 180 15.70 38.05 -22.00
C ASP A 180 14.33 38.61 -22.42
N GLY A 181 13.24 38.04 -21.90
CA GLY A 181 11.87 38.54 -22.08
C GLY A 181 11.60 39.86 -21.35
N LEU A 182 12.11 40.01 -20.14
CA LEU A 182 12.05 41.25 -19.34
C LEU A 182 13.03 42.31 -19.84
N ALA A 183 14.25 41.91 -20.22
CA ALA A 183 15.23 42.77 -20.87
C ALA A 183 14.82 43.14 -22.31
N ARG A 184 13.79 42.48 -22.87
CA ARG A 184 13.16 42.83 -24.16
C ARG A 184 12.18 44.01 -24.06
N LYS A 185 11.88 44.54 -22.87
CA LYS A 185 11.14 45.81 -22.75
C LYS A 185 12.08 46.95 -23.16
N GLY A 186 12.06 47.32 -24.44
CA GLY A 186 12.66 48.57 -24.90
C GLY A 186 11.99 49.79 -24.26
N ASN A 187 12.59 50.96 -24.43
CA ASN A 187 12.00 52.23 -23.99
C ASN A 187 10.68 52.45 -24.75
N VAL A 188 9.61 52.66 -24.00
CA VAL A 188 8.26 52.87 -24.55
C VAL A 188 8.04 54.36 -24.73
N TYR A 189 7.60 54.76 -25.92
CA TYR A 189 7.27 56.16 -26.21
C TYR A 189 5.85 56.28 -26.74
N ARG A 190 5.24 57.45 -26.51
CA ARG A 190 3.88 57.75 -26.96
C ARG A 190 3.86 59.07 -27.74
N ALA A 191 3.60 58.99 -29.03
CA ALA A 191 3.42 60.15 -29.90
C ALA A 191 1.95 60.55 -29.92
N VAL A 192 1.66 61.80 -29.58
CA VAL A 192 0.30 62.34 -29.48
C VAL A 192 0.14 63.52 -30.44
N ALA A 193 -0.85 63.44 -31.31
CA ALA A 193 -1.33 64.54 -32.13
C ALA A 193 -2.78 64.83 -31.78
N ARG A 194 -3.10 66.06 -31.36
CA ARG A 194 -4.47 66.46 -31.07
C ARG A 194 -4.88 67.67 -31.92
N ALA A 195 -6.14 67.72 -32.33
CA ALA A 195 -6.66 68.93 -32.95
C ALA A 195 -6.77 70.10 -31.97
N TRP A 196 -6.78 71.31 -32.50
CA TRP A 196 -7.10 72.52 -31.72
C TRP A 196 -8.60 72.71 -31.57
N ASN A 197 -9.01 73.16 -30.39
CA ASN A 197 -10.41 73.20 -29.98
C ASN A 197 -10.94 74.59 -29.61
N GLY A 198 -10.43 75.67 -30.21
CA GLY A 198 -11.11 76.97 -30.10
C GLY A 198 -11.20 77.57 -28.69
N GLY A 199 -10.36 77.15 -27.74
CA GLY A 199 -10.47 77.54 -26.33
C GLY A 199 -11.57 76.82 -25.53
N GLY A 200 -12.28 75.86 -26.14
CA GLY A 200 -13.23 74.96 -25.49
C GLY A 200 -12.63 73.59 -25.17
N SER A 201 -13.17 72.94 -24.14
CA SER A 201 -12.69 71.70 -23.52
C SER A 201 -12.39 70.57 -24.52
N ASN A 202 -11.10 70.33 -24.79
CA ASN A 202 -10.64 69.11 -25.44
C ASN A 202 -10.91 67.91 -24.53
N ARG A 203 -11.62 66.91 -25.07
CA ARG A 203 -11.93 65.65 -24.36
C ARG A 203 -10.73 64.69 -24.35
N TYR A 204 -9.70 64.92 -25.18
CA TYR A 204 -8.44 64.19 -25.07
C TYR A 204 -7.48 64.99 -24.15
N PRO A 205 -7.14 64.45 -22.97
CA PRO A 205 -6.50 65.22 -21.90
C PRO A 205 -5.03 65.54 -22.16
N THR A 206 -4.38 64.77 -23.04
CA THR A 206 -2.93 64.86 -23.28
C THR A 206 -2.62 65.88 -24.38
N PRO A 207 -1.69 66.83 -24.15
CA PRO A 207 -1.17 67.72 -25.19
C PRO A 207 -0.51 67.01 -26.37
N SER A 208 -0.38 67.71 -27.50
CA SER A 208 0.40 67.18 -28.63
C SER A 208 1.89 67.18 -28.27
N GLY A 209 2.58 66.12 -28.64
CA GLY A 209 4.00 65.95 -28.38
C GLY A 209 4.38 64.50 -28.19
N LEU A 210 5.64 64.28 -27.83
CA LEU A 210 6.20 62.97 -27.58
C LEU A 210 6.39 62.76 -26.08
N TYR A 211 5.93 61.62 -25.57
CA TYR A 211 6.00 61.26 -24.16
C TYR A 211 6.89 60.03 -23.96
N ASP A 212 7.65 60.01 -22.86
CA ASP A 212 8.46 58.88 -22.42
C ASP A 212 7.63 57.82 -21.66
N GLU A 213 8.32 56.84 -21.06
CA GLU A 213 7.66 55.71 -20.38
C GLU A 213 7.04 56.11 -19.03
N GLU A 214 7.56 57.16 -18.40
CA GLU A 214 7.01 57.81 -17.21
C GLU A 214 5.76 58.65 -17.53
N GLY A 215 5.57 58.98 -18.80
CA GLY A 215 4.46 59.81 -19.28
C GLY A 215 4.76 61.31 -19.24
N ASP A 216 6.04 61.69 -19.11
CA ASP A 216 6.52 63.05 -19.16
C ASP A 216 6.68 63.50 -20.62
N LEU A 217 6.37 64.77 -20.90
CA LEU A 217 6.51 65.34 -22.24
C LEU A 217 7.99 65.63 -22.51
N ILE A 218 8.53 65.06 -23.60
CA ILE A 218 9.84 65.43 -24.12
C ILE A 218 9.74 66.87 -24.64
N PRO A 219 10.52 67.83 -24.10
CA PRO A 219 10.41 69.24 -24.47
C PRO A 219 10.73 69.50 -25.94
N TYR A 220 10.08 70.49 -26.53
CA TYR A 220 10.35 71.01 -27.87
C TYR A 220 10.23 72.54 -27.87
N GLU A 221 10.90 73.19 -28.82
CA GLU A 221 10.89 74.65 -28.94
C GLU A 221 10.31 75.15 -30.28
N PRO A 222 9.61 76.30 -30.31
CA PRO A 222 9.16 77.09 -29.15
C PRO A 222 8.04 76.38 -28.36
N SER A 223 8.12 76.42 -27.03
CA SER A 223 7.07 75.85 -26.15
C SER A 223 5.80 76.72 -26.07
N GLY A 224 4.66 76.12 -25.70
CA GLY A 224 3.39 76.82 -25.46
C GLY A 224 2.43 76.95 -26.66
N ASN A 225 2.84 76.52 -27.85
CA ASN A 225 1.97 76.38 -29.02
C ASN A 225 2.34 75.10 -29.80
N ASP A 226 1.37 74.23 -30.06
CA ASP A 226 1.58 72.96 -30.76
C ASP A 226 1.33 73.02 -32.28
N ARG A 227 0.85 74.15 -32.82
CA ARG A 227 0.66 74.31 -34.27
C ARG A 227 2.00 74.45 -35.01
N SER A 228 2.30 73.78 -36.13
CA SER A 228 1.50 72.87 -36.95
C SER A 228 2.14 71.48 -37.05
N PHE A 229 3.48 71.43 -37.08
CA PHE A 229 4.28 70.21 -37.06
C PHE A 229 5.31 70.30 -35.95
N ILE A 230 5.57 69.19 -35.27
CA ILE A 230 6.63 69.05 -34.27
C ILE A 230 7.51 67.87 -34.71
N LEU A 231 8.79 68.13 -34.93
CA LEU A 231 9.79 67.13 -35.27
C LEU A 231 10.62 66.81 -34.05
N TYR A 232 10.69 65.53 -33.70
CA TYR A 232 11.66 64.98 -32.76
C TYR A 232 12.65 64.10 -33.53
N VAL A 233 13.93 64.16 -33.15
CA VAL A 233 14.96 63.31 -33.72
C VAL A 233 15.78 62.66 -32.62
N MET A 234 15.91 61.34 -32.69
CA MET A 234 16.72 60.54 -31.79
C MET A 234 17.94 59.99 -32.52
N ASN A 235 19.11 60.06 -31.88
CA ASN A 235 20.26 59.27 -32.30
C ASN A 235 20.04 57.81 -31.86
N ARG A 236 19.85 56.89 -32.82
CA ARG A 236 19.46 55.50 -32.54
C ARG A 236 20.56 54.72 -31.83
N SER A 237 21.83 55.02 -32.11
CA SER A 237 22.97 54.33 -31.48
C SER A 237 23.15 54.70 -30.00
N LYS A 238 22.67 55.87 -29.59
CA LYS A 238 22.74 56.37 -28.23
C LYS A 238 21.41 56.32 -27.47
N GLU A 239 20.31 56.14 -28.20
CA GLU A 239 18.93 56.25 -27.70
C GLU A 239 18.66 57.60 -27.01
N GLU A 240 19.24 58.67 -27.56
CA GLU A 240 19.11 60.03 -27.04
C GLU A 240 18.31 60.90 -28.02
N TRP A 241 17.27 61.57 -27.52
CA TRP A 241 16.58 62.64 -28.25
C TRP A 241 17.48 63.87 -28.32
N ILE A 242 17.95 64.19 -29.53
CA ILE A 242 18.95 65.25 -29.76
C ILE A 242 18.36 66.52 -30.37
N PHE A 243 17.12 66.46 -30.85
CA PHE A 243 16.45 67.57 -31.51
C PHE A 243 14.95 67.48 -31.30
N ALA A 244 14.32 68.61 -31.01
CA ALA A 244 12.88 68.74 -30.88
C ALA A 244 12.46 70.18 -31.23
N LYS A 245 11.73 70.36 -32.34
CA LYS A 245 11.36 71.70 -32.85
C LYS A 245 9.97 71.72 -33.47
N ARG A 246 9.26 72.83 -33.30
CA ARG A 246 7.92 73.07 -33.83
C ARG A 246 7.92 74.08 -34.97
N TYR A 247 7.24 73.76 -36.06
CA TYR A 247 7.17 74.53 -37.30
C TYR A 247 5.74 75.00 -37.58
N ASP A 248 5.54 76.31 -37.79
CA ASP A 248 4.21 76.89 -38.10
C ASP A 248 3.96 76.94 -39.60
N VAL A 249 3.80 75.77 -40.21
CA VAL A 249 3.55 75.69 -41.66
C VAL A 249 2.20 76.29 -42.06
N TRP A 250 1.31 76.60 -41.12
CA TRP A 250 0.11 77.39 -41.40
C TRP A 250 0.45 78.83 -41.80
N SER A 251 1.29 79.48 -41.01
CA SER A 251 1.56 80.93 -41.14
C SER A 251 2.64 81.26 -42.17
N SER A 252 3.53 80.32 -42.50
CA SER A 252 4.63 80.56 -43.43
C SER A 252 5.04 79.32 -44.23
N SER A 253 5.29 79.49 -45.53
CA SER A 253 5.90 78.46 -46.38
C SER A 253 7.40 78.26 -46.09
N ASP A 254 8.06 79.26 -45.52
CA ASP A 254 9.46 79.14 -45.11
C ASP A 254 9.60 78.12 -43.99
N GLU A 255 8.61 78.00 -43.11
CA GLU A 255 8.60 76.98 -42.05
C GLU A 255 8.47 75.56 -42.60
N ALA A 256 7.78 75.37 -43.73
CA ALA A 256 7.74 74.08 -44.41
C ALA A 256 9.11 73.75 -45.05
N SER A 257 9.78 74.75 -45.62
CA SER A 257 11.14 74.61 -46.15
C SER A 257 12.14 74.30 -45.04
N ASN A 258 12.07 75.00 -43.91
CA ASN A 258 12.91 74.75 -42.73
C ASN A 258 12.71 73.34 -42.17
N LEU A 259 11.47 72.84 -42.13
CA LEU A 259 11.19 71.47 -41.69
C LEU A 259 11.78 70.45 -42.67
N ALA A 260 11.67 70.69 -43.98
CA ALA A 260 12.28 69.84 -45.00
C ALA A 260 13.81 69.83 -44.87
N ASP A 261 14.44 70.99 -44.68
CA ASP A 261 15.88 71.13 -44.49
C ASP A 261 16.35 70.39 -43.23
N ASP A 262 15.64 70.57 -42.11
CA ASP A 262 15.94 69.86 -40.86
C ASP A 262 15.78 68.33 -41.03
N LEU A 263 14.74 67.82 -41.71
CA LEU A 263 14.59 66.39 -42.04
C LEU A 263 15.70 65.87 -42.97
N SER A 264 16.15 66.69 -43.91
CA SER A 264 17.22 66.33 -44.86
C SER A 264 18.59 66.17 -44.21
N SER A 265 18.77 66.75 -43.02
CA SER A 265 20.05 66.78 -42.29
C SER A 265 20.41 65.49 -41.56
N TYR A 266 19.48 64.53 -41.48
CA TYR A 266 19.65 63.26 -40.75
C TYR A 266 19.68 62.06 -41.69
N ASP A 267 20.36 60.98 -41.32
CA ASP A 267 20.47 59.74 -42.09
C ASP A 267 19.84 58.53 -41.34
N GLU A 268 20.09 57.31 -41.81
CA GLU A 268 19.57 56.08 -41.22
C GLU A 268 19.99 55.82 -39.76
N ASN A 269 20.99 56.54 -39.23
CA ASN A 269 21.39 56.45 -37.82
C ASN A 269 20.42 57.17 -36.87
N TYR A 270 19.41 57.85 -37.41
CA TYR A 270 18.44 58.62 -36.66
C TYR A 270 17.02 58.07 -36.81
N LEU A 271 16.22 58.24 -35.76
CA LEU A 271 14.78 58.04 -35.77
C LEU A 271 14.14 59.43 -35.77
N ILE A 272 13.14 59.63 -36.62
CA ILE A 272 12.29 60.82 -36.59
C ILE A 272 10.91 60.46 -36.07
N VAL A 273 10.36 61.34 -35.25
CA VAL A 273 8.93 61.35 -34.91
C VAL A 273 8.38 62.70 -35.32
N LEU A 274 7.52 62.69 -36.32
CA LEU A 274 6.88 63.88 -36.85
C LEU A 274 5.40 63.87 -36.47
N ILE A 275 4.99 64.90 -35.75
CA ILE A 275 3.62 65.05 -35.22
C ILE A 275 3.02 66.29 -35.86
N ALA A 276 1.91 66.15 -36.60
CA ALA A 276 1.16 67.27 -37.13
C ALA A 276 -0.18 67.42 -36.41
N CYS A 277 -0.49 68.65 -36.02
CA CYS A 277 -1.66 68.98 -35.22
C CYS A 277 -2.08 70.44 -35.41
N HIS A 278 -3.25 70.77 -34.85
CA HIS A 278 -3.89 72.08 -34.99
C HIS A 278 -4.19 72.47 -36.43
N SER A 279 -3.26 73.05 -37.20
CA SER A 279 -3.49 73.45 -38.60
C SER A 279 -2.30 73.11 -39.50
N PRO A 280 -2.15 71.83 -39.88
CA PRO A 280 -1.04 71.40 -40.73
C PRO A 280 -1.27 71.57 -42.24
N GLU A 281 -2.43 72.04 -42.71
CA GLU A 281 -2.83 71.99 -44.12
C GLU A 281 -2.11 72.94 -45.08
N GLN A 282 -1.80 74.17 -44.66
CA GLN A 282 -1.65 75.29 -45.60
C GLN A 282 -0.45 75.13 -46.53
N ASN A 283 0.75 74.95 -45.97
CA ASN A 283 2.00 74.91 -46.73
C ASN A 283 2.69 73.54 -46.70
N LYS A 284 2.00 72.46 -46.27
CA LYS A 284 2.58 71.11 -46.15
C LYS A 284 3.14 70.53 -47.46
N ASN A 285 2.68 71.03 -48.60
CA ASN A 285 3.10 70.58 -49.93
C ASN A 285 4.17 71.49 -50.56
N THR A 286 4.78 72.38 -49.79
CA THR A 286 5.77 73.36 -50.28
C THR A 286 7.16 73.06 -49.73
N GLY A 287 8.19 73.73 -50.27
CA GLY A 287 9.55 73.67 -49.71
C GLY A 287 10.26 72.32 -49.81
N GLY A 288 9.77 71.38 -50.63
CA GLY A 288 10.34 70.03 -50.72
C GLY A 288 9.99 69.12 -49.53
N LEU A 289 9.02 69.52 -48.71
CA LEU A 289 8.61 68.74 -47.53
C LEU A 289 8.06 67.35 -47.88
N PRO A 290 7.16 67.16 -48.87
CA PRO A 290 6.68 65.83 -49.25
C PRO A 290 7.79 64.83 -49.54
N GLU A 291 8.81 65.24 -50.29
CA GLU A 291 9.95 64.40 -50.66
C GLU A 291 10.72 63.93 -49.42
N GLN A 292 10.87 64.79 -48.41
CA GLN A 292 11.50 64.42 -47.15
C GLN A 292 10.61 63.52 -46.28
N ILE A 293 9.29 63.69 -46.31
CA ILE A 293 8.35 62.80 -45.63
C ILE A 293 8.45 61.38 -46.19
N TYR A 294 8.46 61.23 -47.51
CA TYR A 294 8.56 59.91 -48.17
C TYR A 294 9.90 59.25 -47.89
N ARG A 295 10.98 60.01 -47.96
CA ARG A 295 12.32 59.55 -47.62
C ARG A 295 12.41 59.02 -46.19
N CYS A 296 11.66 59.59 -45.26
CA CYS A 296 11.61 59.20 -43.85
C CYS A 296 10.59 58.09 -43.54
N GLY A 297 9.92 57.50 -44.54
CA GLY A 297 9.00 56.38 -44.32
C GLY A 297 7.52 56.72 -44.39
N GLY A 298 7.15 57.99 -44.57
CA GLY A 298 5.76 58.36 -44.91
C GLY A 298 5.42 57.95 -46.34
N SER A 299 4.14 58.04 -46.72
CA SER A 299 3.68 57.63 -48.05
C SER A 299 2.89 58.74 -48.74
N GLU A 300 3.01 58.81 -50.06
CA GLU A 300 2.18 59.73 -50.85
C GLU A 300 0.70 59.47 -50.61
N SER A 301 0.32 58.19 -50.55
CA SER A 301 -1.07 57.75 -50.38
C SER A 301 -1.75 58.28 -49.11
N VAL A 302 -0.98 58.50 -48.03
CA VAL A 302 -1.49 59.01 -46.76
C VAL A 302 -1.22 60.51 -46.64
N TYR A 303 0.02 60.95 -46.89
CA TYR A 303 0.40 62.36 -46.70
C TYR A 303 -0.27 63.32 -47.70
N MET A 304 -0.55 62.84 -48.93
CA MET A 304 -1.29 63.60 -49.96
C MET A 304 -2.78 63.31 -49.97
N SER A 305 -3.28 62.46 -49.07
CA SER A 305 -4.71 62.17 -48.99
C SER A 305 -5.55 63.41 -48.68
N ASP A 306 -6.84 63.38 -49.04
CA ASP A 306 -7.75 64.48 -48.75
C ASP A 306 -8.06 64.61 -47.24
N GLY A 307 -8.44 65.82 -46.81
CA GLY A 307 -8.97 66.05 -45.46
C GLY A 307 -7.96 66.60 -44.44
N TRP A 308 -6.88 67.25 -44.90
CA TRP A 308 -5.85 67.87 -44.05
C TRP A 308 -6.25 69.12 -43.27
N GLY A 309 -7.49 69.63 -43.38
CA GLY A 309 -7.90 70.93 -42.80
C GLY A 309 -7.62 71.12 -41.31
N GLY A 310 -7.93 72.31 -40.76
CA GLY A 310 -7.48 72.84 -39.46
C GLY A 310 -7.85 72.10 -38.16
N SER A 311 -8.07 70.79 -38.24
CA SER A 311 -8.20 69.85 -37.13
C SER A 311 -7.67 68.44 -37.48
N ALA A 312 -6.93 68.30 -38.57
CA ALA A 312 -6.30 67.04 -38.95
C ALA A 312 -5.14 66.71 -38.01
N SER A 313 -4.97 65.42 -37.74
CA SER A 313 -3.87 64.89 -36.93
C SER A 313 -3.07 63.90 -37.75
N TYR A 314 -1.75 64.00 -37.70
CA TYR A 314 -0.84 63.13 -38.41
C TYR A 314 0.33 62.75 -37.52
N ILE A 315 0.77 61.50 -37.58
CA ILE A 315 1.98 61.02 -36.91
C ILE A 315 2.75 60.15 -37.89
N LEU A 316 4.04 60.43 -38.03
CA LEU A 316 5.01 59.56 -38.69
C LEU A 316 6.13 59.24 -37.72
N ILE A 317 6.35 57.95 -37.47
CA ILE A 317 7.54 57.45 -36.81
C ILE A 317 8.34 56.71 -37.88
N GLY A 318 9.56 57.18 -38.15
CA GLY A 318 10.30 56.71 -39.32
C GLY A 318 11.80 56.90 -39.20
N ILE A 319 12.52 56.38 -40.18
CA ILE A 319 13.98 56.41 -40.26
C ILE A 319 14.35 57.05 -41.59
N PRO A 320 15.15 58.12 -41.64
CA PRO A 320 15.58 58.70 -42.90
C PRO A 320 16.23 57.65 -43.81
N ASN A 321 15.95 57.74 -45.11
CA ASN A 321 16.38 56.80 -46.16
C ASN A 321 15.77 55.38 -46.08
N MET A 322 14.76 55.14 -45.24
CA MET A 322 14.10 53.83 -45.18
C MET A 322 13.18 53.53 -46.39
N GLY A 323 12.89 54.55 -47.21
CA GLY A 323 12.03 54.46 -48.38
C GLY A 323 10.55 54.73 -48.05
N GLU A 324 9.79 55.09 -49.08
CA GLU A 324 8.39 55.48 -48.96
C GLU A 324 7.51 54.38 -48.34
N GLY A 325 6.66 54.76 -47.38
CA GLY A 325 5.67 53.88 -46.75
C GLY A 325 6.23 52.82 -45.80
N ALA A 326 7.55 52.82 -45.54
CA ALA A 326 8.17 51.83 -44.67
C ALA A 326 8.10 52.21 -43.16
N GLY A 327 7.73 53.45 -42.84
CA GLY A 327 7.56 53.94 -41.47
C GLY A 327 6.16 53.65 -40.90
N LEU A 328 5.99 53.91 -39.61
CA LEU A 328 4.67 53.89 -38.96
C LEU A 328 3.99 55.23 -39.18
N GLU A 329 3.06 55.25 -40.13
CA GLU A 329 2.34 56.45 -40.55
C GLU A 329 0.85 56.34 -40.20
N HIS A 330 0.35 57.34 -39.48
CA HIS A 330 -1.05 57.46 -39.13
C HIS A 330 -1.57 58.84 -39.49
N PHE A 331 -2.71 58.87 -40.18
CA PHE A 331 -3.41 60.10 -40.51
C PHE A 331 -4.87 60.01 -40.08
N ARG A 332 -5.35 61.11 -39.50
CA ARG A 332 -6.75 61.30 -39.16
C ARG A 332 -7.21 62.61 -39.76
N LYS A 333 -8.05 62.51 -40.79
CA LYS A 333 -8.67 63.65 -41.46
C LYS A 333 -9.45 64.56 -40.50
N ALA A 334 -9.48 65.84 -40.84
CA ALA A 334 -10.38 66.84 -40.26
C ALA A 334 -11.85 66.45 -40.48
N ARG A 335 -12.72 66.77 -39.51
CA ARG A 335 -14.18 66.56 -39.64
C ARG A 335 -14.84 67.79 -40.26
N SER A 336 -15.79 67.57 -41.16
CA SER A 336 -16.47 68.59 -41.98
C SER A 336 -17.50 69.47 -41.24
N SER A 337 -17.70 69.27 -39.94
CA SER A 337 -18.61 70.06 -39.11
C SER A 337 -17.86 70.44 -37.83
N ASP A 338 -17.67 71.74 -37.62
CA ASP A 338 -17.01 72.32 -36.46
C ASP A 338 -17.36 71.60 -35.15
N THR A 339 -16.33 71.19 -34.40
CA THR A 339 -16.05 71.57 -32.99
C THR A 339 -15.14 70.53 -32.29
N TYR A 340 -14.92 69.32 -32.85
CA TYR A 340 -14.11 68.29 -32.16
C TYR A 340 -13.24 67.50 -33.13
N GLY A 341 -11.99 67.95 -33.27
CA GLY A 341 -11.02 67.33 -34.16
C GLY A 341 -10.47 66.01 -33.61
N GLY A 342 -10.10 65.13 -34.53
CA GLY A 342 -9.55 63.83 -34.17
C GLY A 342 -8.21 63.94 -33.46
N TRP A 343 -7.92 62.97 -32.59
CA TRP A 343 -6.58 62.75 -32.03
C TRP A 343 -5.97 61.47 -32.59
N LEU A 344 -4.65 61.42 -32.58
CA LEU A 344 -3.85 60.21 -32.70
C LEU A 344 -3.02 60.08 -31.42
N ASP A 345 -2.93 58.86 -30.92
CA ASP A 345 -2.17 58.50 -29.73
C ASP A 345 -1.53 57.14 -30.03
N ILE A 346 -0.27 57.17 -30.40
CA ILE A 346 0.44 56.02 -30.97
C ILE A 346 1.60 55.66 -30.04
N THR A 347 1.62 54.41 -29.59
CA THR A 347 2.71 53.85 -28.78
C THR A 347 3.66 53.07 -29.67
N PHE A 348 4.96 53.26 -29.47
CA PHE A 348 6.02 52.52 -30.15
C PHE A 348 7.17 52.26 -29.17
N ASN A 349 8.00 51.26 -29.47
CA ASN A 349 9.12 50.88 -28.60
C ASN A 349 10.44 51.04 -29.33
N ILE A 350 11.49 51.43 -28.60
CA ILE A 350 12.86 51.49 -29.11
C ILE A 350 13.74 50.58 -28.25
N LYS A 351 14.55 49.74 -28.90
CA LYS A 351 15.54 48.92 -28.22
C LYS A 351 16.80 48.71 -29.06
N ASP A 352 17.95 48.96 -28.48
CA ASP A 352 19.27 48.86 -29.11
C ASP A 352 19.30 49.60 -30.46
N GLY A 353 18.65 50.77 -30.50
CA GLY A 353 18.45 51.57 -31.72
C GLY A 353 17.49 50.98 -32.75
N THR A 354 16.85 49.83 -32.49
CA THR A 354 15.81 49.26 -33.35
C THR A 354 14.44 49.77 -32.91
N VAL A 355 13.62 50.18 -33.88
CA VAL A 355 12.26 50.69 -33.63
C VAL A 355 11.25 49.59 -33.94
N ASP A 356 10.42 49.26 -32.98
CA ASP A 356 9.25 48.41 -33.17
C ASP A 356 8.06 49.28 -33.57
N PHE A 357 7.71 49.25 -34.85
CA PHE A 357 6.58 49.96 -35.43
C PHE A 357 5.21 49.35 -35.07
N GLY A 358 5.15 48.38 -34.15
CA GLY A 358 3.89 47.96 -33.54
C GLY A 358 3.08 46.94 -34.33
N ASP A 359 3.72 46.03 -35.09
CA ASP A 359 3.03 44.77 -35.43
C ASP A 359 2.81 44.01 -34.12
N SER A 360 1.54 44.02 -33.67
CA SER A 360 0.79 43.22 -32.69
C SER A 360 1.38 41.96 -32.01
N ARG A 361 2.59 41.51 -32.34
CA ARG A 361 3.29 40.34 -31.79
C ARG A 361 3.80 40.54 -30.36
N GLY A 362 4.13 41.76 -29.94
CA GLY A 362 4.59 42.06 -28.58
C GLY A 362 3.51 41.86 -27.50
N TYR A 363 2.28 42.28 -27.79
CA TYR A 363 1.14 42.17 -26.85
C TYR A 363 0.63 40.72 -26.69
N VAL A 364 0.75 39.91 -27.74
CA VAL A 364 0.35 38.50 -27.73
C VAL A 364 1.34 37.65 -26.92
N ALA A 365 2.63 38.01 -26.90
CA ALA A 365 3.63 37.33 -26.10
C ALA A 365 3.35 37.50 -24.59
N SER A 366 3.06 38.71 -24.12
CA SER A 366 2.79 38.99 -22.70
C SER A 366 1.53 38.28 -22.18
N ASN A 367 0.45 38.24 -22.96
CA ASN A 367 -0.76 37.51 -22.56
C ASN A 367 -0.55 36.00 -22.51
N ARG A 368 0.22 35.43 -23.44
CA ARG A 368 0.52 33.98 -23.44
C ARG A 368 1.44 33.60 -22.28
N ILE A 369 2.34 34.48 -21.87
CA ILE A 369 3.23 34.29 -20.72
C ILE A 369 2.42 34.31 -19.41
N ASN A 370 1.53 35.29 -19.22
CA ASN A 370 0.70 35.38 -18.01
C ASN A 370 -0.23 34.15 -17.84
N VAL A 371 -0.79 33.65 -18.93
CA VAL A 371 -1.64 32.44 -18.90
C VAL A 371 -0.80 31.19 -18.59
N ALA A 372 0.40 31.09 -19.16
CA ALA A 372 1.31 29.97 -18.86
C ALA A 372 1.78 30.00 -17.39
N GLU A 373 2.10 31.17 -16.85
CA GLU A 373 2.47 31.36 -15.44
C GLU A 373 1.36 30.90 -14.50
N SER A 374 0.11 31.30 -14.75
CA SER A 374 -1.04 30.88 -13.94
C SER A 374 -1.27 29.37 -13.96
N LEU A 375 -1.11 28.72 -15.13
CA LEU A 375 -1.23 27.26 -15.24
C LEU A 375 -0.07 26.52 -14.55
N ILE A 376 1.15 27.06 -14.63
CA ILE A 376 2.33 26.45 -13.99
C ILE A 376 2.16 26.50 -12.47
N THR A 377 1.74 27.63 -11.90
CA THR A 377 1.48 27.76 -10.46
C THR A 377 0.37 26.82 -10.00
N GLN A 378 -0.75 26.74 -10.73
CA GLN A 378 -1.83 25.80 -10.40
C GLN A 378 -1.37 24.34 -10.42
N ASN A 379 -0.55 23.96 -11.41
CA ASN A 379 -0.01 22.61 -11.49
C ASN A 379 1.00 22.33 -10.38
N ALA A 380 1.84 23.30 -10.01
CA ALA A 380 2.78 23.18 -8.90
C ALA A 380 2.04 22.98 -7.57
N ASP A 381 0.98 23.76 -7.32
CA ASP A 381 0.13 23.60 -6.13
C ASP A 381 -0.57 22.24 -6.10
N ALA A 382 -1.09 21.78 -7.24
CA ALA A 382 -1.74 20.47 -7.35
C ALA A 382 -0.76 19.31 -7.14
N ILE A 383 0.50 19.46 -7.56
CA ILE A 383 1.58 18.48 -7.32
C ILE A 383 1.97 18.48 -5.85
N GLN A 384 2.19 19.65 -5.24
CA GLN A 384 2.49 19.76 -3.81
C GLN A 384 1.42 19.08 -2.96
N LEU A 385 0.14 19.32 -3.25
CA LEU A 385 -0.98 18.69 -2.54
C LEU A 385 -0.97 17.16 -2.62
N ARG A 386 -0.46 16.58 -3.71
CA ARG A 386 -0.36 15.12 -3.90
C ARG A 386 0.89 14.51 -3.27
N VAL A 387 1.91 15.31 -2.98
CA VAL A 387 3.22 14.84 -2.48
C VAL A 387 3.39 15.10 -0.97
N THR A 388 2.48 15.83 -0.31
CA THR A 388 2.64 16.13 1.12
C THR A 388 2.69 14.85 1.97
N GLU A 389 3.66 14.84 2.89
CA GLU A 389 3.82 13.82 3.94
C GLU A 389 2.52 13.64 4.74
N GLU A 390 1.72 14.70 4.88
CA GLU A 390 0.40 14.68 5.50
C GLU A 390 -0.62 13.81 4.74
N HIS A 391 -0.67 13.88 3.40
CA HIS A 391 -1.58 13.05 2.61
C HIS A 391 -1.21 11.57 2.71
N PHE A 392 0.09 11.26 2.58
CA PHE A 392 0.58 9.89 2.77
C PHE A 392 0.36 9.38 4.20
N GLY A 393 0.60 10.21 5.21
CA GLY A 393 0.32 9.89 6.61
C GLY A 393 -1.16 9.59 6.86
N ASN A 394 -2.07 10.38 6.27
CA ASN A 394 -3.51 10.14 6.36
C ASN A 394 -3.93 8.83 5.68
N VAL A 395 -3.38 8.51 4.50
CA VAL A 395 -3.66 7.24 3.81
C VAL A 395 -3.18 6.05 4.64
N ILE A 396 -1.98 6.11 5.21
CA ILE A 396 -1.43 5.05 6.05
C ILE A 396 -2.27 4.88 7.33
N ASN A 397 -2.62 5.96 8.01
CA ASN A 397 -3.45 5.92 9.22
C ASN A 397 -4.85 5.35 8.96
N ASN A 398 -5.45 5.69 7.81
CA ASN A 398 -6.72 5.12 7.38
C ASN A 398 -6.58 3.62 7.07
N LEU A 399 -5.48 3.20 6.43
CA LEU A 399 -5.21 1.77 6.17
C LEU A 399 -5.05 0.98 7.47
N GLU A 400 -4.29 1.51 8.43
CA GLU A 400 -4.13 0.88 9.76
C GLU A 400 -5.48 0.78 10.48
N THR A 401 -6.31 1.82 10.40
CA THR A 401 -7.66 1.80 10.96
C THR A 401 -8.53 0.73 10.30
N ASP A 402 -8.52 0.63 8.97
CA ASP A 402 -9.27 -0.38 8.21
C ASP A 402 -8.78 -1.81 8.52
N ILE A 403 -7.46 -2.03 8.63
CA ILE A 403 -6.86 -3.31 9.01
C ILE A 403 -7.30 -3.70 10.43
N ASN A 404 -7.20 -2.76 11.39
CA ASN A 404 -7.60 -2.97 12.78
C ASN A 404 -9.11 -3.17 12.97
N GLN A 405 -9.92 -2.71 12.01
CA GLN A 405 -11.36 -2.94 11.99
C GLN A 405 -11.74 -4.25 11.29
N ARG A 406 -11.04 -4.70 10.25
CA ARG A 406 -11.48 -5.82 9.39
C ARG A 406 -11.00 -7.22 9.79
N ALA A 407 -10.01 -7.37 10.67
CA ALA A 407 -9.50 -8.69 11.06
C ALA A 407 -9.11 -8.77 12.55
N ARG A 408 -10.10 -8.87 13.44
CA ARG A 408 -9.85 -9.15 14.86
C ARG A 408 -9.99 -10.65 15.15
N GLU A 409 -8.99 -11.22 15.83
CA GLU A 409 -9.05 -12.55 16.42
C GLU A 409 -9.64 -12.45 17.83
N TYR A 410 -10.67 -13.24 18.10
CA TYR A 410 -11.26 -13.40 19.42
C TYR A 410 -11.10 -14.85 19.87
N ARG A 411 -10.36 -15.07 20.96
CA ARG A 411 -10.27 -16.39 21.59
C ARG A 411 -11.49 -16.66 22.44
N ILE A 412 -12.08 -17.83 22.27
CA ILE A 412 -13.26 -18.27 23.03
C ILE A 412 -12.82 -19.31 24.05
N ASN A 413 -12.71 -18.87 25.31
CA ASN A 413 -12.26 -19.70 26.42
C ASN A 413 -13.43 -20.52 26.98
N PHE A 414 -13.66 -21.72 26.44
CA PHE A 414 -14.66 -22.64 26.95
C PHE A 414 -14.30 -24.10 26.67
N PRO A 415 -14.51 -25.02 27.62
CA PRO A 415 -14.25 -26.43 27.43
C PRO A 415 -15.36 -27.03 26.57
N PHE A 416 -15.25 -26.88 25.26
CA PHE A 416 -16.20 -27.47 24.32
C PHE A 416 -16.12 -29.00 24.38
N SER A 417 -17.28 -29.64 24.52
CA SER A 417 -17.43 -31.09 24.48
C SER A 417 -18.53 -31.44 23.48
N SER A 418 -18.31 -32.48 22.69
CA SER A 418 -19.30 -33.05 21.78
C SER A 418 -20.59 -33.49 22.47
N SER A 419 -20.50 -33.83 23.77
CA SER A 419 -21.62 -34.29 24.59
C SER A 419 -22.44 -33.17 25.22
N ARG A 420 -22.08 -31.90 24.99
CA ARG A 420 -22.70 -30.74 25.63
C ARG A 420 -23.40 -29.85 24.62
N ASP A 421 -24.59 -29.39 25.00
CA ASP A 421 -25.41 -28.41 24.28
C ASP A 421 -25.08 -27.02 24.81
N TYR A 422 -24.66 -26.13 23.92
CA TYR A 422 -24.28 -24.77 24.26
C TYR A 422 -24.65 -23.79 23.15
N VAL A 423 -24.78 -22.52 23.53
CA VAL A 423 -24.98 -21.40 22.63
C VAL A 423 -23.84 -20.42 22.81
N ILE A 424 -23.18 -20.07 21.72
CA ILE A 424 -22.25 -18.94 21.68
C ILE A 424 -23.10 -17.70 21.45
N LEU A 425 -23.19 -16.83 22.47
CA LEU A 425 -23.89 -15.56 22.38
C LEU A 425 -23.13 -14.66 21.42
N LEU A 426 -23.73 -14.32 20.28
CA LEU A 426 -23.07 -13.49 19.27
C LEU A 426 -23.33 -12.01 19.57
N CYS A 427 -24.60 -11.64 19.67
CA CYS A 427 -25.01 -10.25 19.82
C CYS A 427 -26.42 -10.17 20.42
N ARG A 428 -26.80 -9.00 20.91
CA ARG A 428 -28.10 -8.78 21.55
C ARG A 428 -29.21 -8.75 20.50
N SER A 429 -30.32 -9.44 20.71
CA SER A 429 -31.42 -9.44 19.73
C SER A 429 -32.36 -8.25 19.88
N ASN A 430 -32.30 -7.53 21.01
CA ASN A 430 -33.20 -6.43 21.37
C ASN A 430 -32.54 -5.04 21.31
N LEU A 431 -31.27 -4.94 20.88
CA LEU A 431 -30.59 -3.66 20.70
C LEU A 431 -30.80 -3.13 19.28
N THR A 432 -31.14 -1.85 19.19
CA THR A 432 -31.28 -1.08 17.96
C THR A 432 -29.94 -0.41 17.60
N GLY A 433 -29.61 -0.34 16.31
CA GLY A 433 -28.46 0.41 15.82
C GLY A 433 -27.56 -0.39 14.87
N ALA A 434 -26.94 0.32 13.92
CA ALA A 434 -26.04 -0.23 12.90
C ALA A 434 -24.77 -0.89 13.47
N SER A 435 -24.53 -0.75 14.78
CA SER A 435 -23.39 -1.33 15.50
C SER A 435 -23.72 -2.68 16.16
N ASN A 436 -24.84 -3.32 15.82
CA ASN A 436 -25.26 -4.61 16.39
C ASN A 436 -25.22 -5.74 15.33
N PHE A 437 -24.04 -6.35 15.16
CA PHE A 437 -23.76 -7.30 14.10
C PHE A 437 -22.69 -8.31 14.52
N ALA A 438 -22.65 -9.46 13.85
CA ALA A 438 -21.59 -10.46 13.99
C ALA A 438 -21.29 -11.05 12.61
N VAL A 439 -20.11 -10.77 12.07
CA VAL A 439 -19.69 -11.24 10.74
C VAL A 439 -18.30 -11.82 10.86
N GLY A 440 -18.16 -13.13 10.68
CA GLY A 440 -16.86 -13.78 10.81
C GLY A 440 -16.93 -15.29 10.72
N THR A 441 -15.78 -15.91 10.94
CA THR A 441 -15.60 -17.36 10.88
C THR A 441 -15.16 -17.86 12.24
N LEU A 442 -15.95 -18.76 12.80
CA LEU A 442 -15.56 -19.56 13.94
C LEU A 442 -14.73 -20.73 13.45
N THR A 443 -13.55 -20.91 14.04
CA THR A 443 -12.61 -21.96 13.72
C THR A 443 -12.18 -22.65 15.00
N GLY A 444 -11.75 -23.89 14.90
CA GLY A 444 -11.09 -24.54 16.00
C GLY A 444 -10.40 -25.82 15.59
N ARG A 445 -9.54 -26.31 16.48
CA ARG A 445 -8.73 -27.51 16.23
C ARG A 445 -9.42 -28.75 16.77
N ARG A 446 -9.32 -29.85 16.03
CA ARG A 446 -9.74 -31.19 16.47
C ARG A 446 -8.60 -31.85 17.27
N VAL A 447 -8.93 -32.54 18.36
CA VAL A 447 -7.93 -33.22 19.20
C VAL A 447 -7.61 -34.66 18.76
N SER A 448 -8.39 -35.29 17.86
CA SER A 448 -8.04 -36.59 17.25
C SER A 448 -8.53 -36.77 15.80
N GLY A 449 -7.67 -37.29 14.90
CA GLY A 449 -8.00 -37.66 13.49
C GLY A 449 -7.18 -36.96 12.38
N HIS A 450 -7.02 -37.61 11.21
CA HIS A 450 -6.05 -37.27 10.14
C HIS A 450 -6.41 -36.10 9.17
N TYR A 451 -7.62 -35.52 9.22
CA TYR A 451 -8.06 -34.30 8.51
C TYR A 451 -9.23 -33.69 9.34
N SER A 452 -9.58 -32.40 9.39
CA SER A 452 -8.98 -31.07 9.20
C SER A 452 -9.84 -30.12 10.09
N SER A 453 -9.40 -28.88 10.34
CA SER A 453 -10.14 -27.85 11.11
C SER A 453 -11.58 -27.65 10.62
N GLY A 454 -12.57 -27.62 11.52
CA GLY A 454 -13.95 -27.26 11.18
C GLY A 454 -14.14 -25.75 11.19
N GLU A 455 -14.96 -25.23 10.28
CA GLU A 455 -15.29 -23.81 10.18
C GLU A 455 -16.81 -23.60 10.26
N VAL A 456 -17.24 -22.61 11.05
CA VAL A 456 -18.63 -22.13 11.01
C VAL A 456 -18.61 -20.64 10.71
N LYS A 457 -19.04 -20.29 9.51
CA LYS A 457 -19.22 -18.90 9.08
C LYS A 457 -20.53 -18.40 9.62
N VAL A 458 -20.51 -17.19 10.16
CA VAL A 458 -21.68 -16.52 10.69
C VAL A 458 -21.75 -15.13 10.10
N VAL A 459 -22.93 -14.78 9.60
CA VAL A 459 -23.29 -13.43 9.20
C VAL A 459 -24.58 -13.09 9.89
N PHE A 460 -24.55 -12.14 10.80
CA PHE A 460 -25.72 -11.59 11.45
C PHE A 460 -25.65 -10.07 11.40
N ASN A 461 -26.78 -9.45 11.06
CA ASN A 461 -26.96 -8.01 11.14
C ASN A 461 -28.38 -7.68 11.58
N ASN A 462 -28.54 -6.60 12.33
CA ASN A 462 -29.84 -6.06 12.67
C ASN A 462 -30.04 -4.67 12.04
N SER A 463 -31.27 -4.32 11.71
CA SER A 463 -31.58 -2.98 11.21
C SER A 463 -31.35 -1.93 12.31
N SER A 464 -31.18 -0.67 11.90
CA SER A 464 -30.97 0.46 12.81
C SER A 464 -32.09 0.66 13.82
N ASP A 465 -33.30 0.20 13.52
CA ASP A 465 -34.49 0.22 14.38
C ASP A 465 -34.76 -1.12 15.10
N GLY A 466 -33.88 -2.12 14.92
CA GLY A 466 -33.96 -3.45 15.53
C GLY A 466 -35.10 -4.34 15.03
N SER A 467 -35.86 -3.91 14.02
CA SER A 467 -37.08 -4.58 13.55
C SER A 467 -36.83 -5.66 12.48
N ARG A 468 -35.63 -5.71 11.88
CA ARG A 468 -35.30 -6.58 10.73
C ARG A 468 -33.97 -7.30 10.95
N ALA A 469 -33.93 -8.19 11.93
CA ALA A 469 -32.80 -9.08 12.13
C ALA A 469 -32.67 -10.06 10.94
N SER A 470 -31.49 -10.09 10.32
CA SER A 470 -31.15 -11.01 9.23
C SER A 470 -29.88 -11.76 9.60
N GLY A 471 -29.88 -13.06 9.37
CA GLY A 471 -28.80 -13.93 9.82
C GLY A 471 -28.67 -15.17 8.96
N TYR A 472 -27.42 -15.62 8.82
CA TYR A 472 -27.02 -16.80 8.10
C TYR A 472 -25.86 -17.47 8.82
N HIS A 473 -25.83 -18.79 8.76
CA HIS A 473 -24.65 -19.55 9.14
C HIS A 473 -24.39 -20.63 8.09
N GLU A 474 -23.12 -20.97 7.94
CA GLU A 474 -22.64 -22.05 7.08
C GLU A 474 -21.60 -22.84 7.86
N ALA A 475 -21.82 -24.14 8.00
CA ALA A 475 -20.85 -25.03 8.64
C ALA A 475 -20.15 -25.84 7.54
N ILE A 476 -18.83 -25.71 7.45
CA ILE A 476 -17.98 -26.34 6.44
C ILE A 476 -16.98 -27.24 7.17
N ASP A 477 -16.71 -28.42 6.60
CA ASP A 477 -15.77 -29.42 7.15
C ASP A 477 -16.09 -29.82 8.61
N VAL A 478 -17.36 -29.71 8.99
CA VAL A 478 -17.92 -30.34 10.20
C VAL A 478 -18.61 -31.64 9.79
N HIS A 479 -18.38 -32.72 10.55
CA HIS A 479 -18.86 -34.06 10.18
C HIS A 479 -20.40 -34.16 10.11
N TYR A 480 -21.09 -33.30 10.85
CA TYR A 480 -22.55 -33.16 10.85
C TYR A 480 -22.92 -31.68 10.75
N THR A 481 -23.28 -31.22 9.54
CA THR A 481 -23.68 -29.82 9.28
C THR A 481 -24.94 -29.40 10.03
N ASP A 482 -25.81 -30.37 10.34
CA ASP A 482 -27.09 -30.15 11.02
C ASP A 482 -26.95 -29.98 12.55
N SER A 483 -25.74 -30.13 13.09
CA SER A 483 -25.46 -29.92 14.52
C SER A 483 -25.36 -28.44 14.90
N TRP A 484 -25.36 -27.53 13.93
CA TRP A 484 -25.30 -26.08 14.15
C TRP A 484 -26.59 -25.39 13.73
N SER A 485 -26.99 -24.39 14.51
CA SER A 485 -28.15 -23.57 14.18
C SER A 485 -28.04 -22.20 14.80
N MET A 486 -28.59 -21.19 14.13
CA MET A 486 -28.81 -19.89 14.77
C MET A 486 -30.07 -19.94 15.62
N VAL A 487 -29.98 -19.39 16.83
CA VAL A 487 -31.07 -19.33 17.81
C VAL A 487 -31.24 -17.93 18.37
N THR A 488 -32.44 -17.61 18.82
CA THR A 488 -32.67 -16.55 19.80
C THR A 488 -32.73 -17.18 21.20
N CYS A 489 -32.22 -16.49 22.22
CA CYS A 489 -32.28 -16.96 23.60
C CYS A 489 -32.26 -15.79 24.59
N THR A 490 -32.59 -16.05 25.85
CA THR A 490 -32.48 -15.11 26.96
C THR A 490 -31.43 -15.60 27.96
N TYR A 491 -30.44 -14.76 28.25
CA TYR A 491 -29.37 -14.98 29.24
C TYR A 491 -29.30 -13.77 30.19
N ASN A 492 -29.28 -13.98 31.51
CA ASN A 492 -29.24 -12.90 32.51
C ASN A 492 -30.31 -11.80 32.29
N GLY A 493 -31.53 -12.19 31.90
CA GLY A 493 -32.64 -11.26 31.64
C GLY A 493 -32.54 -10.49 30.31
N GLN A 494 -31.57 -10.85 29.47
CA GLN A 494 -31.21 -10.16 28.25
C GLN A 494 -31.37 -11.07 27.02
N SER A 495 -32.02 -10.59 25.97
CA SER A 495 -32.23 -11.34 24.72
C SER A 495 -31.01 -11.26 23.79
N TYR A 496 -30.65 -12.40 23.21
CA TYR A 496 -29.50 -12.58 22.31
C TYR A 496 -29.91 -13.33 21.04
N VAL A 497 -29.12 -13.12 19.99
CA VAL A 497 -28.95 -14.07 18.89
C VAL A 497 -27.64 -14.81 19.15
N GLY A 498 -27.68 -16.13 19.02
CA GLY A 498 -26.53 -16.99 19.27
C GLY A 498 -26.41 -18.11 18.25
N LEU A 499 -25.23 -18.70 18.21
CA LEU A 499 -24.95 -19.90 17.43
C LEU A 499 -24.98 -21.09 18.38
N ARG A 500 -25.97 -21.98 18.22
CA ARG A 500 -26.16 -23.18 19.04
C ARG A 500 -25.49 -24.39 18.41
N HIS A 501 -24.82 -25.16 19.26
CA HIS A 501 -24.34 -26.50 18.98
C HIS A 501 -25.25 -27.54 19.65
N ASN A 502 -25.89 -28.40 18.87
CA ASN A 502 -26.74 -29.49 19.36
C ASN A 502 -25.91 -30.74 19.75
N THR A 503 -26.37 -31.50 20.75
CA THR A 503 -25.76 -32.79 21.11
C THR A 503 -25.94 -33.83 20.01
N GLY A 504 -24.92 -34.67 19.78
CA GLY A 504 -24.95 -35.75 18.78
C GLY A 504 -23.79 -35.76 17.78
N ASN A 505 -22.87 -34.81 17.90
CA ASN A 505 -21.64 -34.82 17.10
C ASN A 505 -20.60 -35.73 17.76
N ASP A 506 -20.50 -37.01 17.37
CA ASP A 506 -19.65 -38.02 18.04
C ASP A 506 -18.13 -37.71 18.06
N PHE A 507 -17.67 -36.65 17.37
CA PHE A 507 -16.27 -36.23 17.39
C PHE A 507 -16.15 -34.81 17.95
N GLY A 508 -15.47 -34.67 19.10
CA GLY A 508 -15.24 -33.42 19.83
C GLY A 508 -14.42 -32.40 19.04
N LEU A 509 -15.06 -31.73 18.07
CA LEU A 509 -14.52 -30.56 17.40
C LEU A 509 -14.43 -29.42 18.44
N TRP A 510 -13.22 -28.86 18.58
CA TRP A 510 -12.90 -27.62 19.31
C TRP A 510 -12.79 -27.69 20.83
N ASN A 511 -12.49 -28.84 21.41
CA ASN A 511 -12.14 -28.93 22.84
C ASN A 511 -10.86 -28.15 23.23
N THR A 512 -10.10 -27.63 22.25
CA THR A 512 -8.96 -26.72 22.47
C THR A 512 -8.90 -25.64 21.37
N ASP A 513 -8.61 -24.39 21.77
CA ASP A 513 -8.30 -23.25 20.89
C ASP A 513 -9.39 -22.85 19.86
N CYS A 514 -10.61 -22.63 20.35
CA CYS A 514 -11.70 -22.07 19.54
C CYS A 514 -11.50 -20.56 19.33
N ARG A 515 -11.57 -20.10 18.08
CA ARG A 515 -11.31 -18.71 17.70
C ARG A 515 -12.34 -18.20 16.72
N PHE A 516 -12.80 -16.98 16.93
CA PHE A 516 -13.62 -16.24 15.98
C PHE A 516 -12.77 -15.19 15.28
N TYR A 517 -12.71 -15.25 13.95
CA TYR A 517 -12.05 -14.27 13.11
C TYR A 517 -13.09 -13.44 12.39
N GLY A 518 -13.15 -12.15 12.67
CA GLY A 518 -14.08 -11.26 12.00
C GLY A 518 -14.40 -10.00 12.80
N GLN A 519 -15.57 -9.44 12.51
CA GLN A 519 -16.06 -8.22 13.14
C GLN A 519 -17.28 -8.53 13.98
N ILE A 520 -17.31 -7.95 15.17
CA ILE A 520 -18.46 -8.03 16.06
C ILE A 520 -18.73 -6.67 16.68
N GLY A 521 -19.99 -6.26 16.63
CA GLY A 521 -20.48 -5.05 17.26
C GLY A 521 -21.66 -5.42 18.15
N SER A 522 -21.53 -5.22 19.46
CA SER A 522 -22.63 -5.24 20.44
C SER A 522 -22.11 -4.62 21.73
N SER A 523 -22.96 -3.93 22.50
CA SER A 523 -22.55 -3.23 23.72
C SER A 523 -22.56 -4.10 25.00
N SER A 524 -22.55 -5.43 24.86
CA SER A 524 -22.73 -6.40 25.94
C SER A 524 -21.75 -7.57 25.86
N GLU A 525 -21.95 -8.60 26.69
CA GLU A 525 -21.27 -9.89 26.58
C GLU A 525 -21.47 -10.49 25.18
N MET A 526 -20.38 -10.77 24.49
CA MET A 526 -20.31 -11.27 23.11
C MET A 526 -19.30 -12.40 23.03
N LEU A 527 -19.49 -13.30 22.06
CA LEU A 527 -18.69 -14.52 21.89
C LEU A 527 -18.58 -15.33 23.19
N LEU A 528 -19.62 -15.26 24.03
CA LEU A 528 -19.70 -15.94 25.30
C LEU A 528 -20.43 -17.28 25.12
N PRO A 529 -19.74 -18.41 25.21
CA PRO A 529 -20.38 -19.73 25.23
C PRO A 529 -21.07 -19.97 26.58
N VAL A 530 -22.33 -20.38 26.50
CA VAL A 530 -23.18 -20.66 27.65
C VAL A 530 -23.84 -22.02 27.43
N GLU A 531 -23.80 -22.90 28.44
CA GLU A 531 -24.55 -24.17 28.39
C GLU A 531 -26.05 -23.87 28.23
N THR A 532 -26.72 -24.57 27.32
CA THR A 532 -28.13 -24.29 26.96
C THR A 532 -29.07 -24.43 28.16
N SER A 533 -28.70 -25.22 29.18
CA SER A 533 -29.41 -25.31 30.48
C SER A 533 -29.44 -24.00 31.28
N ASN A 534 -28.50 -23.09 31.05
CA ASN A 534 -28.44 -21.77 31.69
C ASN A 534 -29.17 -20.69 30.88
N LEU A 535 -29.85 -21.08 29.80
CA LEU A 535 -30.59 -20.19 28.91
C LEU A 535 -32.10 -20.42 29.05
N THR A 536 -32.87 -19.38 28.76
CA THR A 536 -34.33 -19.45 28.66
C THR A 536 -34.78 -18.98 27.28
N ASN A 537 -36.01 -19.32 26.87
CA ASN A 537 -36.59 -18.91 25.58
C ASN A 537 -35.71 -19.23 24.36
N VAL A 538 -35.04 -20.38 24.37
CA VAL A 538 -34.21 -20.81 23.23
C VAL A 538 -35.12 -21.21 22.07
N GLN A 539 -35.10 -20.46 20.98
CA GLN A 539 -35.94 -20.66 19.79
C GLN A 539 -35.10 -20.58 18.52
N THR A 540 -35.52 -21.24 17.45
CA THR A 540 -34.87 -21.11 16.14
C THR A 540 -34.92 -19.66 15.67
N PHE A 541 -33.78 -19.13 15.22
CA PHE A 541 -33.71 -17.80 14.64
C PHE A 541 -34.30 -17.82 13.22
N ASN A 542 -35.31 -16.98 12.98
CA ASN A 542 -35.92 -16.81 11.66
C ASN A 542 -35.46 -15.48 11.04
N SER A 543 -34.68 -15.56 9.95
CA SER A 543 -34.23 -14.37 9.21
C SER A 543 -35.40 -13.67 8.53
N VAL A 544 -35.47 -12.33 8.65
CA VAL A 544 -36.55 -11.51 8.07
C VAL A 544 -36.40 -11.31 6.55
N GLY A 545 -35.30 -11.80 5.94
CA GLY A 545 -35.07 -11.81 4.49
C GLY A 545 -34.61 -13.18 4.00
N GLY A 546 -35.06 -13.58 2.81
CA GLY A 546 -34.61 -14.79 2.13
C GLY A 546 -33.11 -14.74 1.93
N VAL A 547 -32.36 -15.49 2.74
CA VAL A 547 -30.92 -15.64 2.53
C VAL A 547 -30.75 -16.43 1.25
N SER A 548 -30.15 -15.84 0.21
CA SER A 548 -29.90 -16.57 -1.04
C SER A 548 -28.89 -17.68 -0.74
N SER A 549 -29.36 -18.91 -0.55
CA SER A 549 -28.48 -20.08 -0.55
C SER A 549 -27.93 -20.25 -1.97
N LEU A 550 -26.71 -19.76 -2.22
CA LEU A 550 -25.91 -20.36 -3.28
C LEU A 550 -25.50 -21.75 -2.78
N PHE A 551 -25.72 -22.77 -3.62
CA PHE A 551 -25.56 -24.21 -3.36
C PHE A 551 -26.75 -24.97 -2.76
N LYS A 552 -27.87 -25.01 -3.49
CA LYS A 552 -28.51 -26.31 -3.74
C LYS A 552 -27.93 -26.87 -5.04
N SER A 553 -27.14 -27.93 -4.95
CA SER A 553 -26.64 -28.66 -6.12
C SER A 553 -27.81 -29.13 -6.98
N ARG A 554 -28.00 -28.49 -8.14
CA ARG A 554 -28.69 -29.12 -9.26
C ARG A 554 -27.73 -30.12 -9.88
N ILE A 555 -27.71 -31.35 -9.37
CA ILE A 555 -27.42 -32.51 -10.21
C ILE A 555 -28.78 -33.13 -10.52
N THR A 556 -29.43 -32.56 -11.54
CA THR A 556 -30.58 -33.20 -12.18
C THR A 556 -30.00 -34.22 -13.16
N ASN A 557 -30.38 -35.49 -12.98
CA ASN A 557 -30.09 -36.59 -13.89
C ASN A 557 -30.27 -36.16 -15.36
N TYR A 558 -29.17 -36.02 -16.09
CA TYR A 558 -29.21 -36.07 -17.54
C TYR A 558 -29.13 -37.54 -17.94
N ALA A 559 -30.30 -38.11 -18.19
CA ALA A 559 -30.40 -39.28 -19.03
C ALA A 559 -29.79 -38.95 -20.39
N ILE A 560 -28.70 -39.62 -20.75
CA ILE A 560 -28.32 -39.80 -22.14
C ILE A 560 -28.55 -41.27 -22.44
N SER A 561 -29.64 -41.51 -23.17
CA SER A 561 -29.78 -42.69 -24.00
C SER A 561 -28.67 -42.71 -25.06
N GLN A 562 -27.79 -43.69 -25.00
CA GLN A 562 -27.53 -44.68 -26.07
C GLN A 562 -26.96 -45.94 -25.45
#